data_AF-A0A969HDA8-F1
#
_entry.id   AF-A0A969HDA8-F1
#
_cell.length_a   1.000
_cell.length_b   1.000
_cell.length_c   1.000
_cell.angle_alpha   90.00
_cell.angle_beta   90.00
_cell.angle_gamma   90.00
#
_symmetry.space_group_name_H-M   'P 1'
#
loop_
_entity.id
_entity.type
_entity.pdbx_description
1 polymer ?
#
loop_
_entity_poly.entity_id
_entity_poly.type
_entity_poly.pdbx_seq_one_letter_code
_entity_poly.pdbx_strand_id
1 'polypeptide(L)'
;MPLIQPAVTRWRKLSITNKFALAFSLFLVLIIVVALTSFWALRVVRQQTETVLVTSMQTQQLVLEMASALQAARRIEKEFFQRNPETGLTTSGQSMLQAHQRQIQKVVANSARLQKLTLDSNASAALQQNSSGLADYVPLVELYAANFEKCVNLVAEIETRNTGILARMEQQATLLRNAILATDDPVLAQLYWHMRASEKEYLLTRQVSRMAAARQLITPLHEGIELSSQLDPAQRKLALQNLTAYDSIAQELLAQDNQIRNLRSGFDLQATALEPVFSRLINLADTEVEQARQQIATTSRVATAFLTGAVLLAVLLAALIGLLLNHSITRNVLKLKIQPWNCSGAIWKRGLIYSKAMNWASWLTL
;
A
#
# COMPACT_ATOMS: atom_id res chain seq x y z
N MET A 1 63.77 11.47 4.20
CA MET A 1 63.78 12.65 3.31
C MET A 1 64.77 12.61 2.11
N PRO A 2 65.19 11.46 1.52
CA PRO A 2 66.10 11.48 0.35
C PRO A 2 65.40 11.51 -1.03
N LEU A 3 64.09 11.28 -1.13
CA LEU A 3 63.39 11.17 -2.43
C LEU A 3 63.07 12.50 -3.12
N ILE A 4 63.18 13.64 -2.43
CA ILE A 4 62.77 14.95 -2.99
C ILE A 4 63.91 15.63 -3.76
N GLN A 5 65.17 15.35 -3.42
CA GLN A 5 66.32 16.04 -4.02
C GLN A 5 66.50 15.86 -5.55
N PRO A 6 66.32 14.67 -6.16
CA PRO A 6 66.53 14.52 -7.60
C PRO A 6 65.45 15.22 -8.44
N ALA A 7 64.25 15.42 -7.89
CA ALA A 7 63.18 16.14 -8.58
C ALA A 7 63.47 17.65 -8.68
N VAL A 8 64.02 18.24 -7.62
CA VAL A 8 64.33 19.68 -7.56
C VAL A 8 65.43 20.06 -8.56
N THR A 9 66.44 19.21 -8.76
CA THR A 9 67.54 19.49 -9.70
C THR A 9 67.12 19.38 -11.16
N ARG A 10 66.24 18.42 -11.52
CA ARG A 10 65.63 18.35 -12.87
C ARG A 10 64.72 19.54 -13.15
N TRP A 11 63.90 19.96 -12.18
CA TRP A 11 63.01 21.10 -12.32
C TRP A 11 63.75 22.40 -12.67
N ARG A 12 64.96 22.57 -12.11
CA ARG A 12 65.79 23.76 -12.32
C ARG A 12 66.26 23.92 -13.78
N LYS A 13 66.42 22.83 -14.53
CA LYS A 13 66.91 22.82 -15.93
C LYS A 13 65.81 23.01 -16.99
N LEU A 14 64.53 22.96 -16.60
CA LEU A 14 63.41 23.13 -17.53
C LEU A 14 63.18 24.62 -17.89
N SER A 15 62.87 24.87 -19.16
CA SER A 15 62.46 26.19 -19.67
C SER A 15 61.19 26.67 -18.96
N ILE A 16 60.99 27.99 -18.90
CA ILE A 16 59.82 28.61 -18.27
C ILE A 16 58.51 28.08 -18.90
N THR A 17 58.48 27.97 -20.24
CA THR A 17 57.33 27.43 -20.99
C THR A 17 56.97 26.01 -20.57
N ASN A 18 57.96 25.12 -20.41
CA ASN A 18 57.71 23.74 -20.01
C ASN A 18 57.20 23.65 -18.56
N LYS A 19 57.62 24.55 -17.68
CA LYS A 19 57.11 24.62 -16.30
C LYS A 19 55.63 25.01 -16.25
N PHE A 20 55.23 26.02 -17.03
CA PHE A 20 53.82 26.42 -17.14
C PHE A 20 52.97 25.32 -17.79
N ALA A 21 53.45 24.71 -18.88
CA ALA A 21 52.75 23.62 -19.56
C ALA A 21 52.53 22.42 -18.61
N LEU A 22 53.54 22.05 -17.81
CA LEU A 22 53.43 20.96 -16.85
C LEU A 22 52.47 21.31 -15.70
N ALA A 23 52.54 22.52 -15.16
CA ALA A 23 51.59 22.99 -14.14
C ALA A 23 50.15 22.99 -14.66
N PHE A 24 49.91 23.48 -15.88
CA PHE A 24 48.59 23.53 -16.48
C PHE A 24 48.05 22.13 -16.80
N SER A 25 48.91 21.24 -17.32
CA SER A 25 48.56 19.83 -17.55
C SER A 25 48.18 19.12 -16.25
N LEU A 26 48.92 19.37 -15.16
CA LEU A 26 48.62 18.81 -13.84
C LEU A 26 47.29 19.35 -13.29
N PHE A 27 47.01 20.64 -13.45
CA PHE A 27 45.72 21.24 -13.10
C PHE A 27 44.57 20.64 -13.92
N LEU A 28 44.76 20.44 -15.22
CA LEU A 28 43.76 19.84 -16.09
C LEU A 28 43.45 18.39 -15.68
N VAL A 29 44.48 17.58 -15.39
CA VAL A 29 44.31 16.21 -14.87
C VAL A 29 43.57 16.23 -13.54
N LEU A 30 43.92 17.15 -12.64
CA LEU A 30 43.24 17.30 -11.35
C LEU A 30 41.75 17.64 -11.53
N ILE A 31 41.41 18.58 -12.42
CA ILE A 31 40.03 18.93 -12.74
C ILE A 31 39.28 17.72 -13.29
N ILE A 32 39.89 16.96 -14.21
CA ILE A 32 39.29 15.76 -14.79
C ILE A 32 39.03 14.70 -13.71
N VAL A 33 39.97 14.46 -12.80
CA VAL A 33 39.81 13.52 -11.68
C VAL A 33 38.66 13.95 -10.78
N VAL A 34 38.63 15.22 -10.36
CA VAL A 34 37.54 15.75 -9.50
C VAL A 34 36.18 15.62 -10.21
N ALA A 35 36.11 15.94 -11.51
CA ALA A 35 34.89 15.82 -12.30
C ALA A 35 34.43 14.36 -12.41
N LEU A 36 35.35 13.42 -12.69
CA LEU A 36 35.06 11.99 -12.76
C LEU A 36 34.60 11.43 -11.40
N THR A 37 35.28 11.80 -10.31
CA THR A 37 34.89 11.38 -8.96
C THR A 37 33.50 11.92 -8.61
N SER A 38 33.21 13.19 -8.92
CA SER A 38 31.89 13.80 -8.68
C SER A 38 30.80 13.12 -9.51
N PHE A 39 31.08 12.83 -10.79
CA PHE A 39 30.17 12.12 -11.67
C PHE A 39 29.87 10.70 -11.19
N TRP A 40 30.90 9.94 -10.80
CA TRP A 40 30.75 8.59 -10.25
C TRP A 40 29.98 8.59 -8.93
N ALA A 41 30.32 9.49 -8.02
CA ALA A 41 29.62 9.63 -6.74
C ALA A 41 28.12 9.93 -6.95
N LEU A 42 27.80 10.88 -7.83
CA LEU A 42 26.41 11.21 -8.15
C LEU A 42 25.68 10.04 -8.81
N ARG A 43 26.34 9.32 -9.73
CA ARG A 43 25.75 8.15 -10.41
C ARG A 43 25.42 7.03 -9.43
N VAL A 44 26.31 6.72 -8.49
CA VAL A 44 26.09 5.71 -7.45
C VAL A 44 24.94 6.11 -6.52
N VAL A 45 24.93 7.34 -6.03
CA VAL A 45 23.85 7.85 -5.18
C VAL A 45 22.51 7.80 -5.92
N ARG A 46 22.48 8.22 -7.19
CA ARG A 46 21.25 8.22 -8.00
C ARG A 46 20.74 6.80 -8.25
N GLN A 47 21.60 5.87 -8.64
CA GLN A 47 21.20 4.48 -8.87
C GLN A 47 20.67 3.81 -7.61
N GLN A 48 21.32 4.00 -6.45
CA GLN A 48 20.83 3.44 -5.19
C GLN A 48 19.53 4.09 -4.73
N THR A 49 19.39 5.40 -4.92
CA THR A 49 18.16 6.12 -4.56
C THR A 49 17.00 5.69 -5.45
N GLU A 50 17.21 5.53 -6.76
CA GLU A 50 16.13 5.15 -7.68
C GLU A 50 15.67 3.70 -7.48
N THR A 51 16.56 2.73 -7.24
CA THR A 51 16.13 1.33 -7.12
C THR A 51 15.61 0.97 -5.74
N VAL A 52 16.31 1.37 -4.67
CA VAL A 52 15.95 0.97 -3.30
C VAL A 52 14.75 1.76 -2.81
N LEU A 53 14.74 3.09 -2.99
CA LEU A 53 13.65 3.93 -2.50
C LEU A 53 12.33 3.62 -3.20
N VAL A 54 12.35 3.46 -4.54
CA VAL A 54 11.13 3.20 -5.31
C VAL A 54 10.52 1.86 -4.90
N THR A 55 11.33 0.82 -4.74
CA THR A 55 10.84 -0.51 -4.36
C THR A 55 10.25 -0.51 -2.93
N SER A 56 10.90 0.17 -1.98
CA SER A 56 10.39 0.29 -0.61
C SER A 56 9.10 1.13 -0.55
N MET A 57 9.02 2.25 -1.26
CA MET A 57 7.80 3.06 -1.33
C MET A 57 6.66 2.32 -2.02
N GLN A 58 6.95 1.56 -3.07
CA GLN A 58 5.95 0.77 -3.79
C GLN A 58 5.42 -0.37 -2.90
N THR A 59 6.27 -1.01 -2.12
CA THR A 59 5.87 -1.98 -1.09
C THR A 59 4.92 -1.35 -0.07
N GLN A 60 5.29 -0.20 0.50
CA GLN A 60 4.48 0.51 1.48
C GLN A 60 3.11 0.91 0.90
N GLN A 61 3.10 1.45 -0.32
CA GLN A 61 1.86 1.80 -1.02
C GLN A 61 0.95 0.58 -1.19
N LEU A 62 1.48 -0.56 -1.66
CA LEU A 62 0.69 -1.78 -1.86
C LEU A 62 0.08 -2.28 -0.55
N VAL A 63 0.86 -2.32 0.54
CA VAL A 63 0.39 -2.75 1.86
C VAL A 63 -0.72 -1.84 2.38
N LEU A 64 -0.55 -0.51 2.27
CA LEU A 64 -1.57 0.46 2.69
C LEU A 64 -2.84 0.35 1.85
N GLU A 65 -2.71 0.16 0.53
CA GLU A 65 -3.86 -0.07 -0.35
C GLU A 65 -4.60 -1.37 -0.01
N MET A 66 -3.89 -2.45 0.33
CA MET A 66 -4.50 -3.69 0.80
C MET A 66 -5.28 -3.47 2.10
N ALA A 67 -4.69 -2.78 3.08
CA ALA A 67 -5.34 -2.50 4.36
C ALA A 67 -6.61 -1.66 4.17
N SER A 68 -6.51 -0.60 3.35
CA SER A 68 -7.65 0.25 3.02
C SER A 68 -8.76 -0.51 2.28
N ALA A 69 -8.42 -1.36 1.32
CA ALA A 69 -9.39 -2.17 0.59
C ALA A 69 -10.10 -3.17 1.51
N LEU A 70 -9.38 -3.86 2.41
CA LEU A 70 -10.02 -4.76 3.37
C LEU A 70 -10.93 -4.00 4.35
N GLN A 71 -10.48 -2.85 4.85
CA GLN A 71 -11.33 -2.02 5.71
C GLN A 71 -12.59 -1.54 4.99
N ALA A 72 -12.50 -1.21 3.70
CA ALA A 72 -13.65 -0.88 2.88
C ALA A 72 -14.59 -2.08 2.69
N ALA A 73 -14.06 -3.30 2.50
CA ALA A 73 -14.85 -4.53 2.47
C ALA A 73 -15.61 -4.74 3.79
N ARG A 74 -14.92 -4.61 4.93
CA ARG A 74 -15.52 -4.72 6.27
C ARG A 74 -16.61 -3.66 6.52
N ARG A 75 -16.43 -2.45 5.99
CA ARG A 75 -17.46 -1.41 6.08
C ARG A 75 -18.73 -1.82 5.33
N ILE A 76 -18.59 -2.34 4.11
CA ILE A 76 -19.71 -2.84 3.30
C ILE A 76 -20.42 -4.01 4.01
N GLU A 77 -19.67 -4.92 4.60
CA GLU A 77 -20.21 -6.02 5.42
C GLU A 77 -21.06 -5.51 6.59
N LYS A 78 -20.51 -4.58 7.39
CA LYS A 78 -21.24 -3.98 8.52
C LYS A 78 -22.50 -3.24 8.07
N GLU A 79 -22.40 -2.50 6.98
CA GLU A 79 -23.53 -1.78 6.38
C GLU A 79 -24.62 -2.74 5.91
N PHE A 80 -24.25 -3.90 5.34
CA PHE A 80 -25.19 -4.93 4.93
C PHE A 80 -25.99 -5.45 6.14
N PHE A 81 -25.33 -5.72 7.26
CA PHE A 81 -26.01 -6.18 8.48
C PHE A 81 -26.83 -5.10 9.18
N GLN A 82 -26.45 -3.83 9.05
CA GLN A 82 -27.22 -2.71 9.59
C GLN A 82 -28.52 -2.49 8.83
N ARG A 83 -28.51 -2.65 7.50
CA ARG A 83 -29.69 -2.45 6.65
C ARG A 83 -30.63 -3.66 6.59
N ASN A 84 -30.12 -4.85 6.87
CA ASN A 84 -30.86 -6.12 6.78
C ASN A 84 -32.21 -6.17 7.53
N PRO A 85 -32.37 -5.62 8.74
CA PRO A 85 -33.67 -5.67 9.40
C PRO A 85 -34.77 -4.82 8.73
N GLU A 86 -34.44 -3.88 7.83
CA GLU A 86 -35.39 -2.83 7.41
C GLU A 86 -35.82 -2.88 5.94
N THR A 87 -35.06 -3.52 5.05
CA THR A 87 -35.33 -3.42 3.60
C THR A 87 -35.19 -4.78 2.91
N GLY A 88 -36.28 -5.31 2.34
CA GLY A 88 -36.23 -6.49 1.47
C GLY A 88 -35.14 -6.36 0.39
N LEU A 89 -34.12 -7.20 0.49
CA LEU A 89 -32.73 -6.93 0.11
C LEU A 89 -32.32 -7.47 -1.26
N THR A 90 -33.24 -7.93 -2.10
CA THR A 90 -32.83 -8.70 -3.30
C THR A 90 -31.98 -7.89 -4.28
N THR A 91 -32.26 -6.59 -4.49
CA THR A 91 -31.44 -5.74 -5.38
C THR A 91 -30.24 -5.11 -4.64
N SER A 92 -30.44 -4.68 -3.39
CA SER A 92 -29.38 -4.02 -2.61
C SER A 92 -28.26 -4.99 -2.21
N GLY A 93 -28.60 -6.22 -1.81
CA GLY A 93 -27.64 -7.22 -1.35
C GLY A 93 -26.64 -7.62 -2.43
N GLN A 94 -27.10 -7.82 -3.68
CA GLN A 94 -26.21 -8.15 -4.79
C GLN A 94 -25.26 -7.01 -5.14
N SER A 95 -25.74 -5.76 -5.12
CA SER A 95 -24.86 -4.61 -5.35
C SER A 95 -23.76 -4.48 -4.28
N MET A 96 -24.09 -4.78 -3.02
CA MET A 96 -23.14 -4.78 -1.90
C MET A 96 -22.16 -5.95 -2.01
N LEU A 97 -22.62 -7.15 -2.40
CA LEU A 97 -21.75 -8.29 -2.66
C LEU A 97 -20.71 -7.98 -3.75
N GLN A 98 -21.14 -7.41 -4.87
CA GLN A 98 -20.22 -6.99 -5.94
C GLN A 98 -19.26 -5.89 -5.49
N ALA A 99 -19.72 -4.94 -4.68
CA ALA A 99 -18.85 -3.90 -4.12
C ALA A 99 -17.80 -4.51 -3.17
N HIS A 100 -18.21 -5.45 -2.32
CA HIS A 100 -17.33 -6.20 -1.42
C HIS A 100 -16.29 -7.01 -2.20
N GLN A 101 -16.72 -7.85 -3.15
CA GLN A 101 -15.84 -8.67 -4.00
C GLN A 101 -14.81 -7.81 -4.75
N ARG A 102 -15.19 -6.63 -5.25
CA ARG A 102 -14.24 -5.70 -5.89
C ARG A 102 -13.13 -5.24 -4.94
N GLN A 103 -13.42 -4.98 -3.66
CA GLN A 103 -12.36 -4.62 -2.70
C GLN A 103 -11.48 -5.81 -2.36
N ILE A 104 -12.06 -7.00 -2.18
CA ILE A 104 -11.30 -8.23 -1.96
C ILE A 104 -10.36 -8.52 -3.13
N GLN A 105 -10.83 -8.40 -4.37
CA GLN A 105 -9.99 -8.58 -5.56
C GLN A 105 -8.80 -7.62 -5.58
N LYS A 106 -8.95 -6.38 -5.10
CA LYS A 106 -7.81 -5.46 -4.94
C LYS A 106 -6.81 -5.98 -3.91
N VAL A 107 -7.27 -6.49 -2.78
CA VAL A 107 -6.40 -7.08 -1.75
C VAL A 107 -5.61 -8.25 -2.32
N VAL A 108 -6.28 -9.16 -3.03
CA VAL A 108 -5.64 -10.34 -3.66
C VAL A 108 -4.65 -9.90 -4.75
N ALA A 109 -5.04 -8.98 -5.63
CA ALA A 109 -4.17 -8.49 -6.70
C ALA A 109 -2.93 -7.75 -6.16
N ASN A 110 -3.10 -6.92 -5.13
CA ASN A 110 -1.99 -6.21 -4.50
C ASN A 110 -1.10 -7.17 -3.69
N SER A 111 -1.66 -8.20 -3.06
CA SER A 111 -0.88 -9.28 -2.42
C SER A 111 -0.03 -10.02 -3.46
N ALA A 112 -0.58 -10.37 -4.62
CA ALA A 112 0.18 -11.02 -5.69
C ALA A 112 1.28 -10.12 -6.27
N ARG A 113 1.04 -8.81 -6.39
CA ARG A 113 2.08 -7.83 -6.78
C ARG A 113 3.18 -7.72 -5.73
N LEU A 114 2.80 -7.65 -4.46
CA LEU A 114 3.74 -7.61 -3.35
C LEU A 114 4.58 -8.89 -3.29
N GLN A 115 3.96 -10.06 -3.46
CA GLN A 115 4.66 -11.33 -3.52
C GLN A 115 5.72 -11.35 -4.65
N LYS A 116 5.37 -10.86 -5.84
CA LYS A 116 6.35 -10.71 -6.93
C LYS A 116 7.50 -9.78 -6.57
N LEU A 117 7.23 -8.65 -5.92
CA LEU A 117 8.28 -7.74 -5.45
C LEU A 117 9.17 -8.40 -4.38
N THR A 118 8.61 -9.21 -3.48
CA THR A 118 9.39 -9.92 -2.46
C THR A 118 10.26 -11.05 -3.02
N LEU A 119 9.90 -11.60 -4.19
CA LEU A 119 10.66 -12.66 -4.86
C LEU A 119 11.72 -12.14 -5.83
N ASP A 120 11.75 -10.82 -6.09
CA ASP A 120 12.78 -10.23 -6.93
C ASP A 120 14.16 -10.31 -6.24
N SER A 121 15.19 -10.55 -7.04
CA SER A 121 16.61 -10.55 -6.63
C SER A 121 17.06 -9.27 -5.93
N ASN A 122 16.37 -8.15 -6.16
CA ASN A 122 16.64 -6.86 -5.53
C ASN A 122 15.88 -6.64 -4.22
N ALA A 123 15.02 -7.58 -3.82
CA ALA A 123 14.29 -7.50 -2.55
C ALA A 123 15.23 -7.67 -1.36
N SER A 124 14.92 -7.01 -0.25
CA SER A 124 15.66 -7.18 0.98
C SER A 124 15.48 -8.61 1.55
N ALA A 125 16.45 -9.06 2.35
CA ALA A 125 16.34 -10.33 3.05
C ALA A 125 15.12 -10.37 4.01
N ALA A 126 14.76 -9.23 4.60
CA ALA A 126 13.60 -9.13 5.49
C ALA A 126 12.27 -9.32 4.73
N LEU A 127 12.15 -8.72 3.54
CA LEU A 127 11.00 -8.93 2.64
C LEU A 127 10.90 -10.39 2.19
N GLN A 128 12.03 -11.00 1.81
CA GLN A 128 12.07 -12.40 1.38
C GLN A 128 11.64 -13.36 2.50
N GLN A 129 12.09 -13.15 3.73
CA GLN A 129 11.71 -13.98 4.89
C GLN A 129 10.21 -13.94 5.20
N ASN A 130 9.52 -12.85 4.85
CA ASN A 130 8.09 -12.69 5.12
C ASN A 130 7.18 -13.06 3.94
N SER A 131 7.76 -13.50 2.82
CA SER A 131 7.01 -13.95 1.65
C SER A 131 6.07 -15.14 1.92
N SER A 132 6.42 -16.00 2.89
CA SER A 132 5.55 -17.10 3.35
C SER A 132 4.28 -16.60 4.03
N GLY A 133 4.38 -15.54 4.84
CA GLY A 133 3.22 -14.93 5.50
C GLY A 133 2.20 -14.36 4.52
N LEU A 134 2.64 -13.88 3.35
CA LEU A 134 1.76 -13.44 2.27
C LEU A 134 1.03 -14.61 1.59
N ALA A 135 1.69 -15.77 1.46
CA ALA A 135 1.08 -16.97 0.90
C ALA A 135 -0.06 -17.50 1.77
N ASP A 136 0.09 -17.43 3.10
CA ASP A 136 -0.95 -17.84 4.06
C ASP A 136 -2.09 -16.81 4.17
N TYR A 137 -1.82 -15.55 3.83
CA TYR A 137 -2.76 -14.44 3.96
C TYR A 137 -3.89 -14.47 2.92
N VAL A 138 -3.56 -14.76 1.65
CA VAL A 138 -4.55 -14.74 0.55
C VAL A 138 -5.72 -15.72 0.79
N PRO A 139 -5.48 -16.99 1.18
CA PRO A 139 -6.57 -17.92 1.49
C PRO A 139 -7.49 -17.44 2.60
N LEU A 140 -6.98 -16.73 3.61
CA LEU A 140 -7.81 -16.18 4.69
C LEU A 140 -8.74 -15.08 4.20
N VAL A 141 -8.25 -14.20 3.32
CA VAL A 141 -9.04 -13.14 2.69
C VAL A 141 -10.10 -13.73 1.76
N GLU A 142 -9.76 -14.75 0.99
CA GLU A 142 -10.70 -15.44 0.11
C GLU A 142 -11.79 -16.18 0.90
N LEU A 143 -11.42 -16.85 2.00
CA LEU A 143 -12.38 -17.47 2.91
C LEU A 143 -13.32 -16.43 3.53
N TYR A 144 -12.78 -15.27 3.95
CA TYR A 144 -13.60 -14.15 4.43
C TYR A 144 -14.62 -13.69 3.38
N ALA A 145 -14.19 -13.55 2.12
CA ALA A 145 -15.07 -13.17 1.03
C ALA A 145 -16.13 -14.22 0.69
N ALA A 146 -15.76 -15.49 0.66
CA ALA A 146 -16.67 -16.61 0.43
C ALA A 146 -17.74 -16.71 1.52
N ASN A 147 -17.36 -16.44 2.78
CA ASN A 147 -18.31 -16.40 3.90
C ASN A 147 -19.30 -15.23 3.75
N PHE A 148 -18.84 -14.06 3.30
CA PHE A 148 -19.74 -12.93 3.04
C PHE A 148 -20.73 -13.23 1.91
N GLU A 149 -20.25 -13.80 0.81
CA GLU A 149 -21.10 -14.27 -0.30
C GLU A 149 -22.15 -15.27 0.17
N LYS A 150 -21.73 -16.29 0.93
CA LYS A 150 -22.65 -17.27 1.53
C LYS A 150 -23.71 -16.59 2.39
N CYS A 151 -23.33 -15.61 3.20
CA CYS A 151 -24.26 -14.87 4.03
C CYS A 151 -25.28 -14.08 3.20
N VAL A 152 -24.83 -13.37 2.16
CA VAL A 152 -25.73 -12.63 1.24
C VAL A 152 -26.70 -13.58 0.55
N ASN A 153 -26.24 -14.75 0.10
CA ASN A 153 -27.09 -15.75 -0.55
C ASN A 153 -28.15 -16.32 0.41
N LEU A 154 -27.79 -16.64 1.66
CA LEU A 154 -28.75 -17.09 2.67
C LEU A 154 -29.84 -16.03 2.92
N VAL A 155 -29.46 -14.76 3.05
CA VAL A 155 -30.44 -13.67 3.20
C VAL A 155 -31.34 -13.57 1.96
N ALA A 156 -30.77 -13.70 0.76
CA ALA A 156 -31.55 -13.70 -0.47
C ALA A 156 -32.55 -14.86 -0.52
N GLU A 157 -32.18 -16.06 -0.06
CA GLU A 157 -33.09 -17.21 0.02
C GLU A 157 -34.26 -16.98 1.00
N ILE A 158 -34.01 -16.31 2.13
CA ILE A 158 -35.06 -15.93 3.09
C ILE A 158 -36.06 -14.96 2.43
N GLU A 159 -35.56 -13.98 1.68
CA GLU A 159 -36.33 -12.82 1.23
C GLU A 159 -36.78 -12.84 -0.23
N THR A 160 -36.43 -13.89 -0.99
CA THR A 160 -36.82 -13.98 -2.41
C THR A 160 -38.33 -13.79 -2.54
N ARG A 161 -38.74 -12.85 -3.40
CA ARG A 161 -40.14 -12.52 -3.58
C ARG A 161 -40.91 -13.77 -4.04
N ASN A 162 -42.04 -14.05 -3.40
CA ASN A 162 -42.97 -15.15 -3.68
C ASN A 162 -42.45 -16.58 -3.41
N THR A 163 -41.14 -16.84 -3.49
CA THR A 163 -40.58 -18.20 -3.33
C THR A 163 -39.68 -18.36 -2.10
N GLY A 164 -39.23 -17.24 -1.51
CA GLY A 164 -38.39 -17.25 -0.32
C GLY A 164 -39.12 -17.80 0.90
N ILE A 165 -38.34 -18.14 1.93
CA ILE A 165 -38.87 -18.74 3.17
C ILE A 165 -40.00 -17.90 3.76
N LEU A 166 -39.84 -16.58 3.82
CA LEU A 166 -40.88 -15.69 4.38
C LEU A 166 -42.17 -15.70 3.56
N ALA A 167 -42.06 -15.75 2.23
CA ALA A 167 -43.23 -15.81 1.35
C ALA A 167 -43.96 -17.16 1.48
N ARG A 168 -43.21 -18.27 1.51
CA ARG A 168 -43.76 -19.61 1.75
C ARG A 168 -44.43 -19.71 3.12
N MET A 169 -43.81 -19.16 4.16
CA MET A 169 -44.35 -19.14 5.52
C MET A 169 -45.65 -18.34 5.59
N GLU A 170 -45.69 -17.14 4.98
CA GLU A 170 -46.90 -16.30 4.92
C GLU A 170 -48.03 -16.97 4.14
N GLN A 171 -47.71 -17.66 3.04
CA GLN A 171 -48.68 -18.42 2.27
C GLN A 171 -49.30 -19.55 3.11
N GLN A 172 -48.48 -20.36 3.79
CA GLN A 172 -48.98 -21.44 4.64
C GLN A 172 -49.79 -20.91 5.82
N ALA A 173 -49.34 -19.82 6.44
CA ALA A 173 -50.08 -19.16 7.50
C ALA A 173 -51.44 -18.62 7.02
N THR A 174 -51.54 -18.14 5.78
CA THR A 174 -52.79 -17.69 5.17
C THR A 174 -53.73 -18.85 4.89
N LEU A 175 -53.22 -19.96 4.34
CA LEU A 175 -54.01 -21.17 4.10
C LEU A 175 -54.54 -21.76 5.41
N LEU A 176 -53.68 -21.82 6.44
CA LEU A 176 -54.06 -22.25 7.78
C LEU A 176 -55.11 -21.33 8.40
N ARG A 177 -54.95 -20.00 8.27
CA ARG A 177 -55.96 -19.04 8.74
C ARG A 177 -57.32 -19.31 8.14
N ASN A 178 -57.38 -19.47 6.83
CA ASN A 178 -58.65 -19.64 6.12
C ASN A 178 -59.32 -20.95 6.54
N ALA A 179 -58.55 -22.01 6.81
CA ALA A 179 -59.07 -23.27 7.32
C ALA A 179 -59.59 -23.15 8.77
N ILE A 180 -58.89 -22.41 9.63
CA ILE A 180 -59.28 -22.22 11.03
C ILE A 180 -60.47 -21.26 11.16
N LEU A 181 -60.48 -20.13 10.46
CA LEU A 181 -61.55 -19.13 10.59
C LEU A 181 -62.86 -19.58 9.95
N ALA A 182 -62.86 -20.62 9.12
CA ALA A 182 -64.08 -21.19 8.56
C ALA A 182 -64.89 -22.03 9.57
N THR A 183 -64.34 -22.35 10.74
CA THR A 183 -64.97 -23.22 11.75
C THR A 183 -65.80 -22.47 12.78
N ASP A 184 -65.70 -21.14 12.83
CA ASP A 184 -66.21 -20.28 13.91
C ASP A 184 -65.81 -20.74 15.33
N ASP A 185 -64.70 -21.48 15.47
CA ASP A 185 -64.16 -21.93 16.76
C ASP A 185 -63.27 -20.82 17.38
N PRO A 186 -63.72 -20.16 18.46
CA PRO A 186 -62.98 -19.04 19.05
C PRO A 186 -61.66 -19.48 19.69
N VAL A 187 -61.55 -20.73 20.17
CA VAL A 187 -60.33 -21.24 20.82
C VAL A 187 -59.25 -21.47 19.76
N LEU A 188 -59.60 -22.12 18.66
CA LEU A 188 -58.68 -22.31 17.53
C LEU A 188 -58.25 -20.98 16.92
N ALA A 189 -59.17 -20.03 16.75
CA ALA A 189 -58.85 -18.70 16.27
C ALA A 189 -57.87 -17.98 17.21
N GLN A 190 -58.09 -18.04 18.53
CA GLN A 190 -57.19 -17.44 19.51
C GLN A 190 -55.77 -18.02 19.45
N LEU A 191 -55.64 -19.35 19.40
CA LEU A 191 -54.35 -20.04 19.29
C LEU A 191 -53.60 -19.63 18.02
N TYR A 192 -54.30 -19.56 16.89
CA TYR A 192 -53.73 -19.11 15.62
C TYR A 192 -53.19 -17.68 15.72
N TRP A 193 -53.97 -16.76 16.29
CA TRP A 193 -53.54 -15.36 16.42
C TRP A 193 -52.34 -15.20 17.35
N HIS A 194 -52.25 -15.98 18.44
CA HIS A 194 -51.07 -15.96 19.32
C HIS A 194 -49.81 -16.49 18.61
N MET A 195 -49.95 -17.55 17.80
CA MET A 195 -48.86 -18.08 16.99
C MET A 195 -48.36 -17.02 16.02
N ARG A 196 -49.28 -16.35 15.32
CA ARG A 196 -48.96 -15.29 14.35
C ARG A 196 -48.35 -14.06 15.00
N ALA A 197 -48.85 -13.63 16.15
CA ALA A 197 -48.27 -12.51 16.89
C ALA A 197 -46.81 -12.79 17.26
N SER A 198 -46.54 -14.00 17.78
CA SER A 198 -45.19 -14.43 18.15
C SER A 198 -44.25 -14.54 16.94
N GLU A 199 -44.74 -15.05 15.80
CA GLU A 199 -43.99 -15.06 14.54
C GLU A 199 -43.69 -13.65 14.04
N LYS A 200 -44.66 -12.72 14.05
CA LYS A 200 -44.41 -11.35 13.61
C LYS A 200 -43.42 -10.64 14.52
N GLU A 201 -43.49 -10.86 15.83
CA GLU A 201 -42.50 -10.36 16.77
C GLU A 201 -41.10 -10.96 16.51
N TYR A 202 -41.02 -12.24 16.15
CA TYR A 202 -39.78 -12.86 15.67
C TYR A 202 -39.24 -12.16 14.42
N LEU A 203 -40.06 -11.92 13.41
CA LEU A 203 -39.60 -11.32 12.16
C LEU A 203 -39.07 -9.88 12.37
N LEU A 204 -39.67 -9.15 13.31
CA LEU A 204 -39.24 -7.81 13.69
C LEU A 204 -37.95 -7.80 14.53
N THR A 205 -37.82 -8.72 15.49
CA THR A 205 -36.74 -8.67 16.49
C THR A 205 -35.61 -9.68 16.24
N ARG A 206 -35.86 -10.69 15.40
CA ARG A 206 -35.03 -11.88 15.18
C ARG A 206 -34.64 -12.63 16.45
N GLN A 207 -35.44 -12.50 17.52
CA GLN A 207 -35.23 -13.20 18.79
C GLN A 207 -35.77 -14.64 18.73
N VAL A 208 -34.89 -15.64 18.78
CA VAL A 208 -35.25 -17.07 18.71
C VAL A 208 -36.37 -17.48 19.68
N SER A 209 -36.41 -16.90 20.88
CA SER A 209 -37.46 -17.15 21.87
C SER A 209 -38.87 -16.86 21.35
N ARG A 210 -39.03 -15.87 20.47
CA ARG A 210 -40.33 -15.51 19.85
C ARG A 210 -40.80 -16.54 18.84
N MET A 211 -39.90 -17.05 18.01
CA MET A 211 -40.25 -18.18 17.13
C MET A 211 -40.50 -19.46 17.91
N ALA A 212 -39.74 -19.71 18.98
CA ALA A 212 -40.02 -20.84 19.88
C ALA A 212 -41.42 -20.75 20.50
N ALA A 213 -41.84 -19.56 20.94
CA ALA A 213 -43.20 -19.32 21.43
C ALA A 213 -44.27 -19.57 20.36
N ALA A 214 -44.05 -19.13 19.11
CA ALA A 214 -44.94 -19.47 18.00
C ALA A 214 -45.04 -20.99 17.80
N ARG A 215 -43.90 -21.69 17.80
CA ARG A 215 -43.85 -23.13 17.61
C ARG A 215 -44.46 -23.94 18.75
N GLN A 216 -44.40 -23.45 19.99
CA GLN A 216 -45.06 -24.09 21.14
C GLN A 216 -46.59 -24.18 20.98
N LEU A 217 -47.19 -23.31 20.16
CA LEU A 217 -48.62 -23.31 19.88
C LEU A 217 -49.03 -24.31 18.79
N ILE A 218 -48.08 -24.95 18.11
CA ILE A 218 -48.35 -25.91 17.03
C ILE A 218 -49.00 -27.18 17.59
N THR A 219 -48.55 -27.70 18.73
CA THR A 219 -49.16 -28.89 19.35
C THR A 219 -50.60 -28.63 19.81
N PRO A 220 -50.91 -27.56 20.58
CA PRO A 220 -52.30 -27.20 20.91
C PRO A 220 -53.18 -26.95 19.68
N LEU A 221 -52.66 -26.31 18.63
CA LEU A 221 -53.38 -26.13 17.38
C LEU A 221 -53.70 -27.45 16.70
N HIS A 222 -52.72 -28.37 16.64
CA HIS A 222 -52.91 -29.69 16.07
C HIS A 222 -54.00 -30.47 16.82
N GLU A 223 -53.94 -30.51 18.15
CA GLU A 223 -54.93 -31.16 19.00
C GLU A 223 -56.32 -30.54 18.83
N GLY A 224 -56.41 -29.21 18.81
CA GLY A 224 -57.67 -28.50 18.59
C GLY A 224 -58.28 -28.79 17.21
N ILE A 225 -57.46 -28.86 16.15
CA ILE A 225 -57.91 -29.18 14.80
C ILE A 225 -58.42 -30.63 14.72
N GLU A 226 -57.71 -31.58 15.34
CA GLU A 226 -58.13 -32.99 15.40
C GLU A 226 -59.46 -33.16 16.12
N LEU A 227 -59.62 -32.51 17.28
CA LEU A 227 -60.79 -32.65 18.14
C LEU A 227 -61.98 -31.78 17.71
N SER A 228 -61.80 -30.82 16.80
CA SER A 228 -62.87 -29.93 16.37
C SER A 228 -63.96 -30.69 15.61
N SER A 229 -65.18 -30.63 16.12
CA SER A 229 -66.39 -31.15 15.47
C SER A 229 -66.89 -30.24 14.34
N GLN A 230 -66.38 -29.02 14.24
CA GLN A 230 -66.76 -28.03 13.23
C GLN A 230 -66.02 -28.24 11.90
N LEU A 231 -64.97 -29.06 11.88
CA LEU A 231 -64.21 -29.41 10.69
C LEU A 231 -64.67 -30.75 10.11
N ASP A 232 -65.00 -30.75 8.83
CA ASP A 232 -65.15 -32.01 8.09
C ASP A 232 -63.80 -32.74 7.93
N PRO A 233 -63.79 -34.05 7.60
CA PRO A 233 -62.54 -34.80 7.48
C PRO A 233 -61.54 -34.25 6.46
N ALA A 234 -62.01 -33.61 5.38
CA ALA A 234 -61.15 -33.05 4.35
C ALA A 234 -60.53 -31.71 4.79
N GLN A 235 -61.33 -30.84 5.41
CA GLN A 235 -60.88 -29.59 6.01
C GLN A 235 -59.89 -29.82 7.14
N ARG A 236 -60.17 -30.78 8.04
CA ARG A 236 -59.25 -31.19 9.11
C ARG A 236 -57.90 -31.61 8.54
N LYS A 237 -57.91 -32.52 7.57
CA LYS A 237 -56.68 -32.99 6.90
C LYS A 237 -55.90 -31.82 6.27
N LEU A 238 -56.59 -30.91 5.57
CA LEU A 238 -55.96 -29.76 4.93
C LEU A 238 -55.34 -28.79 5.97
N ALA A 239 -56.05 -28.51 7.07
CA ALA A 239 -55.56 -27.66 8.15
C ALA A 239 -54.29 -28.25 8.81
N LEU A 240 -54.29 -29.55 9.11
CA LEU A 240 -53.14 -30.26 9.67
C LEU A 240 -51.95 -30.27 8.70
N GLN A 241 -52.20 -30.45 7.41
CA GLN A 241 -51.16 -30.37 6.37
C GLN A 241 -50.52 -28.98 6.32
N ASN A 242 -51.33 -27.92 6.31
CA ASN A 242 -50.83 -26.54 6.30
C ASN A 242 -50.07 -26.20 7.59
N LEU A 243 -50.53 -26.67 8.75
CA LEU A 243 -49.85 -26.48 10.03
C LEU A 243 -48.49 -27.20 10.06
N THR A 244 -48.42 -28.42 9.54
CA THR A 244 -47.17 -29.19 9.42
C THR A 244 -46.19 -28.52 8.46
N ALA A 245 -46.69 -28.04 7.32
CA ALA A 245 -45.88 -27.30 6.35
C ALA A 245 -45.36 -25.99 6.94
N TYR A 246 -46.19 -25.27 7.70
CA TYR A 246 -45.78 -24.08 8.44
C TYR A 246 -44.66 -24.38 9.44
N ASP A 247 -44.78 -25.43 10.27
CA ASP A 247 -43.73 -25.81 11.23
C ASP A 247 -42.39 -26.10 10.52
N SER A 248 -42.45 -26.86 9.43
CA SER A 248 -41.26 -27.21 8.64
C SER A 248 -40.55 -25.96 8.11
N ILE A 249 -41.30 -24.99 7.57
CA ILE A 249 -40.74 -23.72 7.07
C ILE A 249 -40.20 -22.87 8.23
N ALA A 250 -40.86 -22.85 9.39
CA ALA A 250 -40.37 -22.14 10.57
C ALA A 250 -39.05 -22.74 11.10
N GLN A 251 -38.89 -24.06 11.05
CA GLN A 251 -37.61 -24.74 11.36
C GLN A 251 -36.52 -24.38 10.35
N GLU A 252 -36.85 -24.37 9.06
CA GLU A 252 -35.95 -23.96 7.98
C GLU A 252 -35.45 -22.52 8.20
N LEU A 253 -36.36 -21.59 8.52
CA LEU A 253 -36.04 -20.20 8.83
C LEU A 253 -35.07 -20.09 10.01
N LEU A 254 -35.35 -20.79 11.11
CA LEU A 254 -34.47 -20.82 12.29
C LEU A 254 -33.08 -21.37 11.96
N ALA A 255 -33.01 -22.42 11.15
CA ALA A 255 -31.74 -22.99 10.72
C ALA A 255 -30.92 -21.99 9.90
N GLN A 256 -31.54 -21.27 8.96
CA GLN A 256 -30.87 -20.25 8.17
C GLN A 256 -30.45 -19.04 9.01
N ASP A 257 -31.32 -18.52 9.89
CA ASP A 257 -30.98 -17.42 10.79
C ASP A 257 -29.84 -17.81 11.77
N ASN A 258 -29.77 -19.08 12.20
CA ASN A 258 -28.63 -19.60 12.96
C ASN A 258 -27.34 -19.58 12.14
N GLN A 259 -27.38 -20.02 10.88
CA GLN A 259 -26.21 -19.99 10.00
C GLN A 259 -25.72 -18.55 9.76
N ILE A 260 -26.63 -17.61 9.52
CA ILE A 260 -26.31 -16.19 9.37
C ILE A 260 -25.66 -15.63 10.63
N ARG A 261 -26.20 -15.94 11.82
CA ARG A 261 -25.60 -15.49 13.09
C ARG A 261 -24.20 -16.07 13.31
N ASN A 262 -24.01 -17.36 12.99
CA ASN A 262 -22.70 -18.00 13.09
C ASN A 262 -21.69 -17.35 12.14
N LEU A 263 -22.06 -17.11 10.88
CA LEU A 263 -21.22 -16.40 9.91
C LEU A 263 -20.88 -14.99 10.40
N ARG A 264 -21.89 -14.24 10.88
CA ARG A 264 -21.70 -12.89 11.42
C ARG A 264 -20.71 -12.85 12.58
N SER A 265 -20.84 -13.77 13.53
CA SER A 265 -19.88 -13.88 14.64
C SER A 265 -18.48 -14.28 14.18
N GLY A 266 -18.39 -15.06 13.10
CA GLY A 266 -17.14 -15.45 12.47
C GLY A 266 -16.40 -14.30 11.79
N PHE A 267 -17.09 -13.28 11.26
CA PHE A 267 -16.45 -12.15 10.59
C PHE A 267 -15.57 -11.32 11.52
N ASP A 268 -16.01 -11.06 12.76
CA ASP A 268 -15.18 -10.31 13.71
C ASP A 268 -13.92 -11.10 14.11
N LEU A 269 -14.04 -12.44 14.25
CA LEU A 269 -12.89 -13.32 14.49
C LEU A 269 -11.92 -13.32 13.30
N GLN A 270 -12.44 -13.44 12.07
CA GLN A 270 -11.65 -13.43 10.85
C GLN A 270 -10.96 -12.07 10.65
N ALA A 271 -11.65 -10.96 10.86
CA ALA A 271 -11.07 -9.63 10.80
C ALA A 271 -9.94 -9.45 11.83
N THR A 272 -10.14 -9.95 13.05
CA THR A 272 -9.12 -9.91 14.11
C THR A 272 -7.91 -10.80 13.77
N ALA A 273 -8.13 -11.93 13.09
CA ALA A 273 -7.06 -12.81 12.62
C ALA A 273 -6.22 -12.19 11.48
N LEU A 274 -6.81 -11.31 10.66
CA LEU A 274 -6.12 -10.61 9.57
C LEU A 274 -5.26 -9.43 10.09
N GLU A 275 -5.68 -8.77 11.16
CA GLU A 275 -5.00 -7.60 11.77
C GLU A 275 -3.50 -7.79 12.05
N PRO A 276 -3.03 -8.87 12.70
CA PRO A 276 -1.60 -9.05 12.97
C PRO A 276 -0.79 -9.22 11.69
N VAL A 277 -1.37 -9.78 10.62
CA VAL A 277 -0.69 -9.91 9.33
C VAL A 277 -0.48 -8.54 8.71
N PHE A 278 -1.50 -7.68 8.71
CA PHE A 278 -1.36 -6.30 8.24
C PHE A 278 -0.37 -5.49 9.06
N SER A 279 -0.48 -5.56 10.38
CA SER A 279 0.42 -4.83 11.27
C SER A 279 1.88 -5.23 11.01
N ARG A 280 2.16 -6.52 10.79
CA ARG A 280 3.49 -7.00 10.40
C ARG A 280 3.93 -6.47 9.04
N LEU A 281 3.05 -6.52 8.02
CA LEU A 281 3.36 -6.02 6.69
C LEU A 281 3.63 -4.51 6.68
N ILE A 282 2.85 -3.72 7.44
CA ILE A 282 3.03 -2.28 7.58
C ILE A 282 4.36 -1.99 8.28
N ASN A 283 4.60 -2.61 9.44
CA ASN A 283 5.85 -2.43 10.18
C ASN A 283 7.08 -2.82 9.34
N LEU A 284 6.95 -3.87 8.54
CA LEU A 284 8.01 -4.31 7.63
C LEU A 284 8.23 -3.29 6.51
N ALA A 285 7.16 -2.80 5.88
CA ALA A 285 7.26 -1.77 4.86
C ALA A 285 7.89 -0.47 5.41
N ASP A 286 7.50 -0.05 6.61
CA ASP A 286 8.07 1.12 7.27
C ASP A 286 9.55 0.91 7.60
N THR A 287 9.91 -0.29 8.08
CA THR A 287 11.31 -0.67 8.35
C THR A 287 12.15 -0.63 7.07
N GLU A 288 11.62 -1.14 5.96
CA GLU A 288 12.29 -1.10 4.65
C GLU A 288 12.54 0.33 4.16
N VAL A 289 11.55 1.21 4.30
CA VAL A 289 11.69 2.63 3.94
C VAL A 289 12.76 3.31 4.80
N GLU A 290 12.78 3.04 6.10
CA GLU A 290 13.78 3.62 6.99
C GLU A 290 15.18 3.05 6.75
N GLN A 291 15.31 1.75 6.47
CA GLN A 291 16.59 1.16 6.07
C GLN A 291 17.10 1.74 4.74
N ALA A 292 16.22 1.90 3.74
CA ALA A 292 16.56 2.55 2.48
C ALA A 292 17.05 3.99 2.69
N ARG A 293 16.36 4.77 3.53
CA ARG A 293 16.78 6.13 3.89
C ARG A 293 18.12 6.17 4.59
N GLN A 294 18.36 5.25 5.53
CA GLN A 294 19.64 5.15 6.23
C GLN A 294 20.79 4.78 5.28
N GLN A 295 20.57 3.84 4.35
CA GLN A 295 21.56 3.50 3.32
C GLN A 295 21.86 4.68 2.39
N ILE A 296 20.84 5.42 1.95
CA ILE A 296 21.04 6.63 1.15
C ILE A 296 21.84 7.67 1.95
N ALA A 297 21.53 7.85 3.23
CA ALA A 297 22.24 8.79 4.09
C ALA A 297 23.71 8.40 4.31
N THR A 298 24.01 7.12 4.52
CA THR A 298 25.40 6.65 4.68
C THR A 298 26.18 6.76 3.37
N THR A 299 25.61 6.34 2.23
CA THR A 299 26.25 6.51 0.92
C THR A 299 26.46 7.99 0.60
N SER A 300 25.49 8.86 0.90
CA SER A 300 25.60 10.31 0.71
C SER A 300 26.72 10.91 1.56
N ARG A 301 26.86 10.50 2.84
CA ARG A 301 27.97 10.93 3.71
C ARG A 301 29.32 10.48 3.16
N VAL A 302 29.43 9.23 2.70
CA VAL A 302 30.67 8.69 2.11
C VAL A 302 31.02 9.46 0.83
N ALA A 303 30.05 9.66 -0.06
CA ALA A 303 30.22 10.46 -1.28
C ALA A 303 30.66 11.89 -0.97
N THR A 304 30.04 12.53 0.03
CA THR A 304 30.39 13.88 0.48
C THR A 304 31.81 13.92 1.07
N ALA A 305 32.20 12.90 1.85
CA ALA A 305 33.56 12.80 2.39
C ALA A 305 34.60 12.65 1.27
N PHE A 306 34.33 11.82 0.25
CA PHE A 306 35.21 11.69 -0.91
C PHE A 306 35.32 13.00 -1.70
N LEU A 307 34.19 13.70 -1.93
CA LEU A 307 34.18 14.95 -2.66
C LEU A 307 34.92 16.05 -1.88
N THR A 308 34.66 16.15 -0.57
CA THR A 308 35.37 17.09 0.32
C THR A 308 36.87 16.79 0.35
N GLY A 309 37.25 15.52 0.48
CA GLY A 309 38.65 15.08 0.45
C GLY A 309 39.34 15.39 -0.89
N ALA A 310 38.65 15.17 -2.01
CA ALA A 310 39.16 15.49 -3.34
C ALA A 310 39.36 17.00 -3.54
N VAL A 311 38.42 17.82 -3.06
CA VAL A 311 38.51 19.28 -3.10
C VAL A 311 39.67 19.77 -2.22
N LEU A 312 39.81 19.26 -0.99
CA LEU A 312 40.93 19.61 -0.11
C LEU A 312 42.28 19.24 -0.73
N LEU A 313 42.40 18.05 -1.32
CA LEU A 313 43.59 17.62 -2.02
C LEU A 313 43.92 18.53 -3.21
N ALA A 314 42.89 18.93 -3.97
CA ALA A 314 43.04 19.84 -5.09
C ALA A 314 43.55 21.22 -4.66
N VAL A 315 43.01 21.77 -3.57
CA VAL A 315 43.45 23.05 -2.99
C VAL A 315 44.89 22.95 -2.49
N LEU A 316 45.28 21.86 -1.82
CA LEU A 316 46.65 21.63 -1.35
C LEU A 316 47.65 21.55 -2.52
N LEU A 317 47.30 20.83 -3.59
CA LEU A 317 48.14 20.74 -4.79
C LEU A 317 48.28 22.10 -5.48
N ALA A 318 47.17 22.86 -5.61
CA ALA A 318 47.18 24.19 -6.18
C ALA A 318 48.08 25.15 -5.38
N ALA A 319 47.98 25.12 -4.04
CA ALA A 319 48.83 25.90 -3.15
C ALA A 319 50.31 25.53 -3.30
N LEU A 320 50.63 24.23 -3.38
CA LEU A 320 52.00 23.73 -3.54
C LEU A 320 52.60 24.16 -4.89
N ILE A 321 51.84 24.08 -5.97
CA ILE A 321 52.24 24.58 -7.31
C ILE A 321 52.48 26.10 -7.25
N GLY A 322 51.57 26.86 -6.63
CA GLY A 322 51.70 28.31 -6.47
C GLY A 322 52.96 28.71 -5.70
N LEU A 323 53.27 28.02 -4.61
CA LEU A 323 54.49 28.23 -3.83
C LEU A 323 55.75 27.91 -4.65
N LEU A 324 55.77 26.79 -5.39
CA LEU A 324 56.89 26.42 -6.25
C LEU A 324 57.13 27.43 -7.38
N LEU A 325 56.06 27.93 -8.00
CA LEU A 325 56.13 28.96 -9.05
C LEU A 325 56.63 30.29 -8.49
N ASN A 326 56.06 30.77 -7.37
CA ASN A 326 56.49 32.01 -6.72
C ASN A 326 57.98 31.95 -6.35
N HIS A 327 58.44 30.85 -5.72
CA HIS A 327 59.84 30.71 -5.36
C HIS A 327 60.77 30.68 -6.58
N SER A 328 60.35 30.05 -7.69
CA SER A 328 61.16 29.99 -8.91
C SER A 328 61.25 31.34 -9.63
N ILE A 329 60.15 32.09 -9.70
CA ILE A 329 60.09 33.36 -10.44
C ILE A 329 60.80 34.45 -9.66
N THR A 330 60.46 34.63 -8.39
CA THR A 330 60.99 35.69 -7.53
C THR A 330 62.51 35.62 -7.41
N ARG A 331 63.07 34.41 -7.34
CA ARG A 331 64.52 34.18 -7.25
C ARG A 331 65.27 34.44 -8.56
N ASN A 332 64.63 34.25 -9.71
CA ASN A 332 65.22 34.56 -11.02
C ASN A 332 65.11 36.05 -11.35
N VAL A 333 64.01 36.71 -10.97
CA VAL A 333 63.84 38.16 -11.14
C VAL A 333 64.82 38.94 -10.27
N LEU A 334 65.08 38.48 -9.03
CA LEU A 334 66.13 39.06 -8.17
C LEU A 334 67.54 38.91 -8.76
N LYS A 335 67.81 37.84 -9.52
CA LYS A 335 69.09 37.66 -10.23
C LYS A 335 69.26 38.59 -11.44
N LEU A 336 68.18 39.00 -12.08
CA LEU A 336 68.21 39.98 -13.18
C LEU A 336 68.35 41.43 -12.68
N LYS A 337 67.99 41.72 -11.42
CA LYS A 337 68.20 43.04 -10.80
C LYS A 337 69.63 43.31 -10.33
N ILE A 338 70.49 42.29 -10.25
CA ILE A 338 71.91 42.42 -9.86
C ILE A 338 72.77 42.07 -11.09
N GLN A 339 72.61 42.83 -12.16
CA GLN A 339 73.60 42.92 -13.23
C GLN A 339 74.04 44.39 -13.26
N PRO A 340 75.27 44.73 -12.84
CA PRO A 340 75.72 46.11 -12.87
C PRO A 340 75.71 46.58 -14.32
N TRP A 341 74.94 47.64 -14.57
CA TRP A 341 74.95 48.36 -15.83
C TRP A 341 76.37 48.88 -16.08
N ASN A 342 77.10 48.22 -16.97
CA ASN A 342 78.31 48.79 -17.56
C ASN A 342 77.86 49.75 -18.67
N CYS A 343 77.61 51.00 -18.27
CA CYS A 343 77.40 52.10 -19.20
C CYS A 343 78.76 52.53 -19.78
N SER A 344 79.09 52.07 -20.98
CA SER A 344 80.05 52.77 -21.82
C SER A 344 79.62 52.77 -23.28
N GLY A 345 79.12 53.94 -23.70
CA GLY A 345 79.29 54.56 -25.02
C GLY A 345 78.91 53.80 -26.28
N ALA A 346 77.83 54.21 -26.94
CA ALA A 346 77.87 54.59 -28.35
C ALA A 346 76.63 55.39 -28.75
N ILE A 347 76.90 56.53 -29.39
CA ILE A 347 76.04 57.63 -29.78
C ILE A 347 75.57 57.42 -31.24
N TRP A 348 74.25 57.58 -31.46
CA TRP A 348 73.56 58.13 -32.64
C TRP A 348 73.86 57.65 -34.07
N LYS A 349 72.79 57.26 -34.80
CA LYS A 349 72.20 58.04 -35.91
C LYS A 349 70.95 57.39 -36.53
N ARG A 350 69.88 58.21 -36.60
CA ARG A 350 68.83 58.40 -37.65
C ARG A 350 68.14 57.16 -38.27
N GLY A 351 66.82 57.16 -38.51
CA GLY A 351 65.91 58.29 -38.60
C GLY A 351 64.44 57.89 -38.75
N LEU A 352 63.62 58.94 -38.79
CA LEU A 352 62.17 58.97 -38.99
C LEU A 352 61.71 58.09 -40.15
N ILE A 353 60.49 57.54 -40.06
CA ILE A 353 59.35 57.88 -40.95
C ILE A 353 58.09 57.05 -40.58
N TYR A 354 57.00 57.80 -40.35
CA TYR A 354 55.55 57.49 -40.41
C TYR A 354 54.92 56.60 -39.32
N SER A 355 53.96 57.09 -38.50
CA SER A 355 52.61 57.61 -38.80
C SER A 355 51.67 56.59 -39.46
N LYS A 356 50.85 55.90 -38.65
CA LYS A 356 49.40 55.80 -38.87
C LYS A 356 48.67 55.21 -37.66
N ALA A 357 47.46 55.72 -37.46
CA ALA A 357 46.55 55.48 -36.37
C ALA A 357 45.82 54.12 -36.46
N MET A 358 45.41 53.61 -35.30
CA MET A 358 44.16 52.87 -35.01
C MET A 358 44.30 52.39 -33.56
N ASN A 359 43.73 53.08 -32.57
CA ASN A 359 42.31 53.04 -32.17
C ASN A 359 41.82 51.60 -31.99
N TRP A 360 41.27 51.28 -30.82
CA TRP A 360 40.29 50.23 -30.47
C TRP A 360 40.42 49.93 -28.98
N ALA A 361 39.81 50.81 -28.19
CA ALA A 361 39.14 50.43 -26.95
C ALA A 361 37.84 49.67 -27.30
N SER A 362 37.25 48.97 -26.32
CA SER A 362 36.25 47.88 -26.41
C SER A 362 36.95 46.54 -26.70
N TRP A 363 36.88 45.52 -25.85
CA TRP A 363 35.65 44.89 -25.38
C TRP A 363 35.70 44.48 -23.90
N LEU A 364 34.71 44.98 -23.16
CA LEU A 364 34.21 44.51 -21.88
C LEU A 364 32.72 44.33 -22.14
N THR A 365 32.22 43.09 -22.14
CA THR A 365 30.83 42.62 -21.84
C THR A 365 30.56 41.29 -22.55
N LEU A 366 30.51 40.22 -21.75
CA LEU A 366 29.37 39.30 -21.65
C LEU A 366 29.47 38.52 -20.34
#